data_AF-A0A6D2HKT3-F1
#
_entry.id   AF-A0A6D2HKT3-F1
#
_cell.length_a   1.000
_cell.length_b   1.000
_cell.length_c   1.000
_cell.angle_alpha   90.00
_cell.angle_beta   90.00
_cell.angle_gamma   90.00
#
_symmetry.space_group_name_H-M   'P 1'
#
loop_
_entity.id
_entity.type
_entity.pdbx_description
1 polymer ?
#
loop_
_entity_poly.entity_id
_entity_poly.type
_entity_poly.pdbx_seq_one_letter_code
_entity_poly.pdbx_strand_id
1 'polypeptide(L)'
;MGSCILKLLVPILVLVLLTHHGDSSSIIRHLPGFEGPLPFELETEYVGVGEEENDQMFYYFIKSERNPEEDPLLIWLTGGAPCSSFSGLVYENRPIAFKAEAYNGSIPSLVSTTYSWTKWLDKHPEYFSNPFYVTGNSYSGKVVPAIFQEISNGNYICCKPQINLQSSRYWLSEYWANDESVRRALKVVKGTKEKWERCRWSLRVNQDIKSTIPYHMNNSIKGYRSLILSGDHDLAIPFLATQEWIRSLNFSVIEKWRPWMIHDRVAGYTQTYANKMTFATVKGGGHTLEYKPEESSIIFKRWISGQPL
;
A
#
# COMPACT_ATOMS: atom_id res chain seq x y z
N MET A 1 14.82 13.51 14.40
CA MET A 1 14.61 13.75 12.96
C MET A 1 15.84 13.24 12.18
N GLY A 2 15.83 11.95 11.80
CA GLY A 2 16.89 11.10 11.19
C GLY A 2 16.36 9.81 10.46
N SER A 3 17.21 8.80 10.25
CA SER A 3 16.93 7.37 9.95
C SER A 3 15.70 6.93 9.10
N CYS A 4 14.52 6.63 9.68
CA CYS A 4 13.55 5.68 9.09
C CYS A 4 12.90 6.09 7.75
N ILE A 5 12.86 7.38 7.43
CA ILE A 5 12.22 7.87 6.20
C ILE A 5 13.19 7.80 5.01
N LEU A 6 14.47 8.17 5.19
CA LEU A 6 15.47 8.10 4.12
C LEU A 6 15.88 6.67 3.76
N LYS A 7 15.79 5.78 4.74
CA LYS A 7 15.89 4.33 4.51
C LYS A 7 14.82 3.78 3.55
N LEU A 8 13.83 4.58 3.17
CA LEU A 8 12.89 4.24 2.10
C LEU A 8 13.15 5.03 0.81
N LEU A 9 13.82 6.20 0.85
CA LEU A 9 14.06 7.01 -0.35
C LEU A 9 15.06 6.39 -1.31
N VAL A 10 16.21 5.88 -0.82
CA VAL A 10 17.21 5.23 -1.68
C VAL A 10 16.62 4.02 -2.41
N PRO A 11 15.93 3.07 -1.73
CA PRO A 11 15.15 2.03 -2.39
C PRO A 11 14.16 2.50 -3.45
N ILE A 12 13.45 3.61 -3.20
CA ILE A 12 12.43 4.13 -4.10
C ILE A 12 13.07 4.75 -5.35
N LEU A 13 14.18 5.47 -5.18
CA LEU A 13 14.93 6.03 -6.31
C LEU A 13 15.60 4.92 -7.13
N VAL A 14 16.14 3.89 -6.48
CA VAL A 14 16.71 2.70 -7.12
C VAL A 14 15.61 1.92 -7.86
N LEU A 15 14.44 1.69 -7.28
CA LEU A 15 13.29 1.07 -7.96
C LEU A 15 12.85 1.86 -9.20
N VAL A 16 12.86 3.20 -9.15
CA VAL A 16 12.56 4.09 -10.29
C VAL A 16 13.64 4.05 -11.39
N LEU A 17 14.86 3.61 -11.08
CA LEU A 17 15.96 3.44 -12.04
C LEU A 17 16.06 2.00 -12.58
N LEU A 18 15.69 1.00 -11.77
CA LEU A 18 15.69 -0.42 -12.12
C LEU A 18 14.63 -0.81 -13.15
N THR A 19 13.54 -0.04 -13.30
CA THR A 19 12.53 -0.25 -14.34
C THR A 19 13.14 -0.36 -15.74
N HIS A 20 14.24 0.35 -16.01
CA HIS A 20 14.92 0.32 -17.31
C HIS A 20 16.00 -0.77 -17.48
N HIS A 21 16.26 -1.61 -16.46
CA HIS A 21 17.33 -2.63 -16.48
C HIS A 21 16.90 -3.99 -15.85
N GLY A 22 15.72 -4.49 -16.24
CA GLY A 22 15.28 -5.83 -15.84
C GLY A 22 16.01 -6.95 -16.60
N ASP A 23 16.99 -7.62 -15.96
CA ASP A 23 17.56 -8.86 -16.47
C ASP A 23 16.55 -10.02 -16.34
N SER A 24 16.45 -10.86 -17.37
CA SER A 24 15.46 -11.95 -17.44
C SER A 24 15.65 -13.02 -16.35
N SER A 25 16.78 -13.04 -15.62
CA SER A 25 16.98 -13.93 -14.48
C SER A 25 16.24 -13.49 -13.20
N SER A 26 15.76 -12.24 -13.11
CA SER A 26 15.07 -11.69 -11.94
C SER A 26 13.67 -12.28 -11.73
N ILE A 27 12.95 -12.59 -12.82
CA ILE A 27 11.49 -12.78 -12.83
C ILE A 27 11.06 -14.12 -12.21
N ILE A 28 10.15 -14.05 -11.23
CA ILE A 28 9.45 -15.17 -10.63
C ILE A 28 8.17 -15.43 -11.43
N ARG A 29 8.11 -16.58 -12.10
CA ARG A 29 6.92 -17.01 -12.87
C ARG A 29 6.01 -18.01 -12.14
N HIS A 30 6.45 -18.57 -11.01
CA HIS A 30 5.70 -19.55 -10.23
C HIS A 30 5.90 -19.32 -8.73
N LEU A 31 4.84 -19.51 -7.92
CA LEU A 31 4.89 -19.47 -6.46
C LEU A 31 4.25 -20.75 -5.87
N PRO A 32 4.84 -21.38 -4.84
CA PRO A 32 4.21 -22.52 -4.18
C PRO A 32 2.83 -22.15 -3.62
N GLY A 33 1.87 -23.06 -3.76
CA GLY A 33 0.46 -22.83 -3.42
C GLY A 33 -0.34 -22.10 -4.51
N PHE A 34 0.28 -21.45 -5.50
CA PHE A 34 -0.42 -20.94 -6.69
C PHE A 34 -0.46 -22.02 -7.78
N GLU A 35 -1.60 -22.17 -8.46
CA GLU A 35 -1.78 -23.17 -9.51
C GLU A 35 -1.42 -22.58 -10.89
N GLY A 36 -0.43 -23.17 -11.55
CA GLY A 36 0.09 -22.69 -12.84
C GLY A 36 1.04 -21.48 -12.72
N PRO A 37 1.37 -20.82 -13.84
CA PRO A 37 2.20 -19.62 -13.85
C PRO A 37 1.43 -18.40 -13.30
N LEU A 38 2.15 -17.45 -12.72
CA LEU A 38 1.57 -16.17 -12.30
C LEU A 38 1.06 -15.38 -13.52
N PRO A 39 -0.08 -14.67 -13.41
CA PRO A 39 -0.63 -13.86 -14.50
C PRO A 39 0.09 -12.51 -14.69
N PHE A 40 1.04 -12.17 -13.82
CA PHE A 40 1.85 -10.95 -13.84
C PHE A 40 3.32 -11.29 -13.61
N GLU A 41 4.23 -10.41 -14.03
CA GLU A 41 5.65 -10.56 -13.70
C GLU A 41 5.90 -10.07 -12.26
N LEU A 42 6.41 -10.97 -11.42
CA LEU A 42 6.84 -10.68 -10.05
C LEU A 42 8.37 -10.69 -9.99
N GLU A 43 8.93 -9.66 -9.37
CA GLU A 43 10.35 -9.56 -9.06
C GLU A 43 10.53 -9.28 -7.56
N THR A 44 11.56 -9.85 -6.94
CA THR A 44 11.84 -9.68 -5.52
C THR A 44 13.33 -9.60 -5.29
N GLU A 45 13.76 -8.58 -4.56
CA GLU A 45 15.18 -8.32 -4.31
C GLU A 45 15.38 -7.70 -2.92
N TYR A 46 16.64 -7.58 -2.52
CA TYR A 46 17.08 -6.78 -1.39
C TYR A 46 17.73 -5.50 -1.93
N VAL A 47 17.48 -4.37 -1.27
CA VAL A 47 18.08 -3.08 -1.62
C VAL A 47 18.60 -2.40 -0.36
N GLY A 48 19.79 -1.78 -0.48
CA GLY A 48 20.49 -1.10 0.59
C GLY A 48 19.77 0.14 1.09
N VAL A 49 19.81 0.38 2.40
CA VAL A 49 19.12 1.50 3.04
C VAL A 49 19.97 2.26 4.05
N GLY A 50 20.00 3.59 3.92
CA GLY A 50 20.86 4.46 4.72
C GLY A 50 22.22 4.71 4.06
N GLU A 51 23.01 5.62 4.65
CA GLU A 51 24.22 6.21 4.05
C GLU A 51 25.36 5.20 3.78
N GLU A 52 25.36 4.05 4.46
CA GLU A 52 26.33 2.96 4.29
C GLU A 52 25.71 1.70 3.64
N GLU A 53 24.42 1.71 3.29
CA GLU A 53 23.66 0.56 2.77
C GLU A 53 23.66 -0.74 3.63
N ASN A 54 24.21 -0.66 4.85
CA ASN A 54 24.34 -1.77 5.81
C ASN A 54 23.01 -2.37 6.30
N ASP A 55 21.93 -1.58 6.34
CA ASP A 55 20.57 -2.10 6.51
C ASP A 55 20.01 -2.50 5.12
N GLN A 56 19.24 -3.59 5.05
CA GLN A 56 18.72 -4.13 3.79
C GLN A 56 17.19 -4.27 3.83
N MET A 57 16.49 -3.73 2.83
CA MET A 57 15.04 -3.88 2.68
C MET A 57 14.70 -4.88 1.56
N PHE A 58 13.84 -5.85 1.87
CA PHE A 58 13.28 -6.77 0.89
C PHE A 58 11.99 -6.20 0.27
N TYR A 59 11.88 -6.20 -1.06
CA TYR A 59 10.69 -5.73 -1.78
C TYR A 59 10.01 -6.79 -2.63
N TYR A 60 8.76 -6.51 -3.01
CA TYR A 60 7.99 -7.23 -4.03
C TYR A 60 7.61 -6.19 -5.10
N PHE A 61 8.11 -6.35 -6.31
CA PHE A 61 7.76 -5.52 -7.47
C PHE A 61 6.88 -6.34 -8.41
N ILE A 62 5.75 -5.79 -8.81
CA ILE A 62 4.81 -6.44 -9.73
C ILE A 62 4.60 -5.47 -10.89
N LYS A 63 4.96 -5.89 -12.10
CA LYS A 63 4.71 -5.10 -13.31
C LYS A 63 3.21 -5.00 -13.60
N SER A 64 2.81 -3.92 -14.27
CA SER A 64 1.45 -3.81 -14.79
C SER A 64 1.13 -4.96 -15.74
N GLU A 65 -0.13 -5.40 -15.76
CA GLU A 65 -0.60 -6.45 -16.68
C GLU A 65 -0.85 -5.91 -18.11
N ARG A 66 -0.83 -4.57 -18.32
CA ARG A 66 -0.90 -3.93 -19.66
C ARG A 66 0.45 -3.53 -20.24
N ASN A 67 1.02 -2.40 -19.82
CA ASN A 67 2.28 -1.90 -20.36
C ASN A 67 3.11 -1.20 -19.26
N PRO A 68 4.06 -1.91 -18.61
CA PRO A 68 4.81 -1.37 -17.47
C PRO A 68 5.71 -0.16 -17.79
N GLU A 69 5.97 0.15 -19.07
CA GLU A 69 6.74 1.34 -19.46
C GLU A 69 5.90 2.64 -19.43
N GLU A 70 4.57 2.53 -19.56
CA GLU A 70 3.61 3.67 -19.61
C GLU A 70 2.75 3.79 -18.34
N ASP A 71 2.83 2.78 -17.46
CA ASP A 71 1.88 2.58 -16.38
C ASP A 71 2.32 3.17 -15.02
N PRO A 72 1.41 3.85 -14.28
CA PRO A 72 1.71 4.50 -13.01
C PRO A 72 2.44 3.63 -11.98
N LEU A 73 3.65 4.05 -11.58
CA LEU A 73 4.36 3.40 -10.47
C LEU A 73 3.66 3.68 -9.13
N LEU A 74 3.14 2.61 -8.53
CA LEU A 74 2.45 2.62 -7.24
C LEU A 74 3.33 2.00 -6.14
N ILE A 75 3.52 2.73 -5.04
CA ILE A 75 4.20 2.23 -3.85
C ILE A 75 3.18 2.00 -2.73
N TRP A 76 3.20 0.79 -2.13
CA TRP A 76 2.33 0.40 -1.03
C TRP A 76 3.07 0.22 0.29
N LEU A 77 2.69 1.00 1.30
CA LEU A 77 3.26 0.96 2.64
C LEU A 77 2.19 0.57 3.66
N THR A 78 2.27 -0.65 4.19
CA THR A 78 1.40 -1.10 5.29
C THR A 78 1.81 -0.45 6.61
N GLY A 79 0.83 0.03 7.38
CA GLY A 79 1.01 0.63 8.71
C GLY A 79 0.98 -0.39 9.87
N GLY A 80 0.73 0.11 11.08
CA GLY A 80 0.77 -0.62 12.34
C GLY A 80 2.08 -0.43 13.11
N ALA A 81 2.56 -1.50 13.75
CA ALA A 81 3.97 -1.64 14.13
C ALA A 81 4.81 -1.92 12.85
N PRO A 82 6.08 -2.41 12.89
CA PRO A 82 6.77 -2.77 11.65
C PRO A 82 6.12 -4.05 11.09
N CYS A 83 5.16 -3.83 10.20
CA CYS A 83 4.37 -4.84 9.51
C CYS A 83 4.81 -4.94 8.05
N SER A 84 4.79 -6.14 7.49
CA SER A 84 5.23 -6.36 6.12
C SER A 84 4.17 -5.90 5.11
N SER A 85 4.56 -5.10 4.11
CA SER A 85 3.73 -4.71 2.95
C SER A 85 3.23 -5.89 2.12
N PHE A 86 3.75 -7.11 2.33
CA PHE A 86 3.13 -8.34 1.83
C PHE A 86 1.66 -8.47 2.27
N SER A 87 1.27 -7.88 3.40
CA SER A 87 -0.13 -7.77 3.84
C SER A 87 -1.00 -7.08 2.78
N GLY A 88 -0.51 -5.99 2.19
CA GLY A 88 -1.21 -5.28 1.12
C GLY A 88 -1.36 -6.12 -0.14
N LEU A 89 -0.31 -6.87 -0.49
CA LEU A 89 -0.27 -7.76 -1.64
C LEU A 89 -1.36 -8.84 -1.56
N VAL A 90 -1.54 -9.51 -0.42
CA VAL A 90 -2.48 -10.65 -0.29
C VAL A 90 -3.85 -10.32 0.34
N TYR A 91 -4.01 -9.19 1.04
CA TYR A 91 -5.27 -8.82 1.70
C TYR A 91 -5.94 -7.55 1.15
N GLU A 92 -5.22 -6.63 0.50
CA GLU A 92 -5.73 -5.29 0.20
C GLU A 92 -5.81 -5.02 -1.32
N ASN A 93 -4.67 -4.91 -1.99
CA ASN A 93 -4.57 -4.57 -3.42
C ASN A 93 -4.77 -5.79 -4.32
N ARG A 94 -4.53 -6.99 -3.78
CA ARG A 94 -4.94 -8.32 -4.30
C ARG A 94 -4.61 -8.68 -5.77
N PRO A 95 -3.35 -8.56 -6.24
CA PRO A 95 -2.89 -9.36 -7.38
C PRO A 95 -3.09 -10.87 -7.13
N ILE A 96 -2.83 -11.33 -5.90
CA ILE A 96 -3.17 -12.66 -5.38
C ILE A 96 -3.86 -12.56 -4.03
N ALA A 97 -4.49 -13.64 -3.58
CA ALA A 97 -5.03 -13.79 -2.23
C ALA A 97 -4.95 -15.25 -1.77
N PHE A 98 -4.94 -15.49 -0.46
CA PHE A 98 -5.13 -16.85 0.07
C PHE A 98 -6.53 -17.37 -0.19
N LYS A 99 -6.63 -18.62 -0.62
CA LYS A 99 -7.88 -19.35 -0.79
C LYS A 99 -8.57 -19.50 0.58
N ALA A 100 -9.88 -19.29 0.62
CA ALA A 100 -10.67 -19.27 1.85
C ALA A 100 -11.04 -20.70 2.28
N GLU A 101 -10.06 -21.46 2.77
CA GLU A 101 -10.22 -22.84 3.22
C GLU A 101 -9.59 -23.09 4.60
N ALA A 102 -9.95 -24.21 5.24
CA ALA A 102 -9.42 -24.57 6.55
C ALA A 102 -7.95 -25.00 6.42
N TYR A 103 -7.08 -24.44 7.26
CA TYR A 103 -5.66 -24.81 7.26
C TYR A 103 -5.48 -26.26 7.71
N ASN A 104 -4.99 -27.09 6.80
CA ASN A 104 -4.81 -28.54 6.91
C ASN A 104 -3.36 -28.95 7.24
N GLY A 105 -2.42 -28.00 7.33
CA GLY A 105 -0.99 -28.25 7.53
C GLY A 105 -0.14 -28.28 6.25
N SER A 106 -0.72 -28.20 5.05
CA SER A 106 0.05 -28.00 3.80
C SER A 106 0.28 -26.51 3.53
N ILE A 107 1.16 -26.20 2.56
CA ILE A 107 1.38 -24.82 2.08
C ILE A 107 0.01 -24.20 1.72
N PRO A 108 -0.37 -23.03 2.27
CA PRO A 108 -1.65 -22.39 1.97
C PRO A 108 -1.80 -22.06 0.47
N SER A 109 -2.94 -22.43 -0.12
CA SER A 109 -3.21 -22.16 -1.53
C SER A 109 -3.43 -20.66 -1.81
N LEU A 110 -2.92 -20.22 -2.95
CA LEU A 110 -3.06 -18.87 -3.49
C LEU A 110 -3.94 -18.91 -4.75
N VAL A 111 -4.75 -17.87 -4.92
CA VAL A 111 -5.57 -17.64 -6.11
C VAL A 111 -5.35 -16.22 -6.63
N SER A 112 -5.48 -16.01 -7.94
CA SER A 112 -5.53 -14.67 -8.52
C SER A 112 -6.87 -14.00 -8.20
N THR A 113 -6.96 -12.68 -8.32
CA THR A 113 -8.24 -11.97 -8.15
C THR A 113 -8.63 -11.09 -9.34
N THR A 114 -9.91 -10.77 -9.42
CA THR A 114 -10.52 -9.80 -10.34
C THR A 114 -10.51 -8.37 -9.81
N TYR A 115 -10.21 -8.18 -8.53
CA TYR A 115 -10.19 -6.88 -7.86
C TYR A 115 -8.82 -6.20 -7.89
N SER A 116 -7.79 -6.91 -8.39
CA SER A 116 -6.42 -6.41 -8.48
C SER A 116 -6.34 -5.03 -9.10
N TRP A 117 -5.49 -4.18 -8.51
CA TRP A 117 -5.27 -2.82 -8.97
C TRP A 117 -4.44 -2.78 -10.27
N THR A 118 -3.59 -3.80 -10.51
CA THR A 118 -2.83 -4.01 -11.76
C THR A 118 -3.76 -4.13 -12.99
N LYS A 119 -4.83 -4.92 -12.87
CA LYS A 119 -5.81 -5.21 -13.94
C LYS A 119 -6.77 -4.08 -14.30
N TRP A 120 -6.52 -2.88 -13.78
CA TRP A 120 -7.31 -1.72 -14.17
C TRP A 120 -6.76 -1.05 -15.44
N LEU A 121 -5.44 -0.92 -15.50
CA LEU A 121 -4.72 -0.17 -16.51
C LEU A 121 -4.91 -0.79 -17.91
N ASP A 122 -5.20 -2.10 -17.99
CA ASP A 122 -5.65 -2.82 -19.19
C ASP A 122 -6.77 -2.11 -19.98
N LYS A 123 -7.66 -1.38 -19.29
CA LYS A 123 -8.95 -0.93 -19.83
C LYS A 123 -9.05 0.57 -20.09
N HIS A 124 -8.04 1.34 -19.70
CA HIS A 124 -8.10 2.81 -19.68
C HIS A 124 -6.79 3.45 -20.18
N PRO A 125 -6.48 3.31 -21.48
CA PRO A 125 -5.27 3.88 -22.07
C PRO A 125 -5.24 5.43 -22.11
N GLU A 126 -6.36 6.09 -21.83
CA GLU A 126 -6.49 7.55 -21.90
C GLU A 126 -5.75 8.35 -20.79
N TYR A 127 -5.09 7.68 -19.84
CA TYR A 127 -4.47 8.30 -18.66
C TYR A 127 -2.92 8.23 -18.61
N PHE A 128 -2.26 8.09 -19.76
CA PHE A 128 -0.80 7.92 -19.83
C PHE A 128 0.00 9.20 -19.59
N SER A 129 0.88 9.17 -18.57
CA SER A 129 2.09 10.01 -18.44
C SER A 129 2.87 9.69 -17.14
N ASN A 130 3.08 8.39 -16.84
CA ASN A 130 3.80 7.88 -15.66
C ASN A 130 3.69 8.69 -14.34
N PRO A 131 2.46 8.96 -13.84
CA PRO A 131 2.29 9.58 -12.53
C PRO A 131 2.73 8.62 -11.42
N PHE A 132 3.60 9.10 -10.54
CA PHE A 132 4.09 8.36 -9.37
C PHE A 132 3.16 8.52 -8.16
N TYR A 133 2.75 7.40 -7.53
CA TYR A 133 1.83 7.39 -6.39
C TYR A 133 2.41 6.66 -5.18
N VAL A 134 2.40 7.33 -4.01
CA VAL A 134 2.71 6.69 -2.71
C VAL A 134 1.41 6.51 -1.94
N THR A 135 1.15 5.28 -1.47
CA THR A 135 -0.12 4.87 -0.86
C THR A 135 0.08 3.92 0.32
N GLY A 136 -0.96 3.74 1.14
CA GLY A 136 -0.90 2.87 2.31
C GLY A 136 -2.09 3.04 3.26
N ASN A 137 -2.05 2.32 4.38
CA ASN A 137 -3.13 2.25 5.37
C ASN A 137 -2.68 2.66 6.79
N SER A 138 -3.64 2.82 7.71
CA SER A 138 -3.37 2.84 9.15
C SER A 138 -2.27 3.84 9.54
N TYR A 139 -1.25 3.40 10.28
CA TYR A 139 -0.10 4.20 10.68
C TYR A 139 0.70 4.79 9.50
N SER A 140 0.69 4.18 8.30
CA SER A 140 1.33 4.81 7.14
C SER A 140 0.56 6.03 6.62
N GLY A 141 -0.67 6.28 7.09
CA GLY A 141 -1.30 7.61 6.99
C GLY A 141 -0.49 8.73 7.67
N LYS A 142 0.42 8.41 8.61
CA LYS A 142 1.47 9.34 9.04
C LYS A 142 2.68 9.37 8.11
N VAL A 143 3.09 8.22 7.59
CA VAL A 143 4.40 8.04 6.92
C VAL A 143 4.36 8.41 5.43
N VAL A 144 3.27 8.10 4.72
CA VAL A 144 3.06 8.40 3.29
C VAL A 144 3.11 9.91 2.97
N PRO A 145 2.45 10.81 3.72
CA PRO A 145 2.51 12.25 3.42
C PRO A 145 3.92 12.83 3.61
N ALA A 146 4.65 12.31 4.61
CA ALA A 146 6.04 12.66 4.84
C ALA A 146 6.94 12.08 3.74
N ILE A 147 6.91 10.76 3.45
CA ILE A 147 7.68 10.15 2.36
C ILE A 147 7.46 10.88 1.04
N PHE A 148 6.21 11.17 0.66
CA PHE A 148 5.92 11.89 -0.57
C PHE A 148 6.52 13.32 -0.55
N GLN A 149 6.52 13.99 0.61
CA GLN A 149 7.21 15.27 0.77
C GLN A 149 8.73 15.13 0.71
N GLU A 150 9.31 14.08 1.30
CA GLU A 150 10.76 13.86 1.32
C GLU A 150 11.31 13.42 -0.05
N ILE A 151 10.55 12.64 -0.82
CA ILE A 151 10.81 12.40 -2.26
C ILE A 151 10.84 13.74 -3.03
N SER A 152 10.09 14.74 -2.55
CA SER A 152 9.98 16.07 -3.14
C SER A 152 10.92 17.12 -2.50
N ASN A 153 11.70 16.80 -1.44
CA ASN A 153 12.52 17.75 -0.64
C ASN A 153 13.74 17.10 0.07
N GLY A 154 13.52 16.20 1.04
CA GLY A 154 14.52 15.37 1.74
C GLY A 154 14.93 15.75 3.20
N ASN A 155 14.35 15.13 4.25
CA ASN A 155 14.94 14.15 5.24
C ASN A 155 14.19 13.96 6.66
N TYR A 156 13.95 12.69 7.21
CA TYR A 156 14.28 12.10 8.62
C TYR A 156 13.42 12.26 10.05
N ILE A 157 13.08 11.47 11.20
CA ILE A 157 12.91 10.07 11.94
C ILE A 157 11.51 9.85 12.75
N CYS A 158 11.25 9.25 14.00
CA CYS A 158 11.41 9.34 15.55
C CYS A 158 10.35 9.80 16.62
N CYS A 159 9.72 8.82 17.30
CA CYS A 159 9.05 8.91 18.62
C CYS A 159 7.75 8.02 18.87
N LYS A 160 7.78 6.70 19.22
CA LYS A 160 6.60 5.75 19.47
C LYS A 160 5.50 6.30 20.46
N PRO A 161 4.21 5.80 20.57
CA PRO A 161 3.60 4.50 20.14
C PRO A 161 2.06 4.51 19.79
N GLN A 162 1.15 3.49 19.82
CA GLN A 162 1.09 1.99 19.76
C GLN A 162 -0.34 1.46 19.34
N ILE A 163 -0.68 0.16 19.59
CA ILE A 163 -2.03 -0.52 19.65
C ILE A 163 -2.38 -1.49 18.45
N ASN A 164 -3.40 -2.37 18.62
CA ASN A 164 -3.77 -3.61 17.87
C ASN A 164 -5.34 -3.81 17.95
N LEU A 165 -6.09 -4.89 17.63
CA LEU A 165 -5.88 -6.35 17.39
C LEU A 165 -7.11 -7.04 16.70
N GLN A 166 -6.92 -7.88 15.67
CA GLN A 166 -7.83 -9.00 15.25
C GLN A 166 -6.99 -10.04 14.45
N SER A 167 -7.21 -11.36 14.57
CA SER A 167 -6.10 -12.35 14.37
C SER A 167 -6.22 -13.42 13.27
N SER A 168 -7.35 -14.12 13.07
CA SER A 168 -7.32 -15.47 12.47
C SER A 168 -6.86 -15.60 11.01
N ARG A 169 -7.26 -14.71 10.08
CA ARG A 169 -6.85 -14.81 8.65
C ARG A 169 -5.34 -14.64 8.44
N TYR A 170 -4.68 -13.89 9.32
CA TYR A 170 -3.30 -13.47 9.14
C TYR A 170 -2.26 -14.58 9.31
N TRP A 171 -2.62 -15.69 9.96
CA TRP A 171 -1.73 -16.84 10.12
C TRP A 171 -1.39 -17.54 8.81
N LEU A 172 -2.26 -17.47 7.79
CA LEU A 172 -1.97 -18.04 6.46
C LEU A 172 -0.74 -17.37 5.82
N SER A 173 -0.54 -16.07 6.01
CA SER A 173 0.70 -15.39 5.62
C SER A 173 1.92 -15.94 6.36
N GLU A 174 1.81 -16.25 7.65
CA GLU A 174 2.94 -16.77 8.43
C GLU A 174 3.27 -18.23 8.10
N TYR A 175 2.28 -19.08 7.80
CA TYR A 175 2.55 -20.44 7.33
C TYR A 175 3.19 -20.43 5.94
N TRP A 176 2.63 -19.64 5.01
CA TRP A 176 3.14 -19.56 3.64
C TRP A 176 4.53 -18.92 3.56
N ALA A 177 4.74 -17.72 4.12
CA ALA A 177 5.99 -16.98 3.98
C ALA A 177 7.19 -17.57 4.76
N ASN A 178 6.96 -18.58 5.61
CA ASN A 178 8.03 -19.31 6.31
C ASN A 178 8.41 -20.65 5.67
N ASP A 179 7.63 -21.17 4.72
CA ASP A 179 7.95 -22.40 4.02
C ASP A 179 9.27 -22.27 3.21
N GLU A 180 10.14 -23.29 3.26
CA GLU A 180 11.44 -23.23 2.58
C GLU A 180 11.32 -23.15 1.05
N SER A 181 10.28 -23.74 0.44
CA SER A 181 10.06 -23.65 -1.01
C SER A 181 9.57 -22.27 -1.41
N VAL A 182 8.67 -21.66 -0.62
CA VAL A 182 8.21 -20.29 -0.82
C VAL A 182 9.37 -19.31 -0.70
N ARG A 183 10.18 -19.44 0.35
CA ARG A 183 11.34 -18.57 0.57
C ARG A 183 12.41 -18.72 -0.52
N ARG A 184 12.58 -19.92 -1.07
CA ARG A 184 13.45 -20.19 -2.23
C ARG A 184 12.90 -19.56 -3.51
N ALA A 185 11.59 -19.65 -3.76
CA ALA A 185 10.95 -19.01 -4.91
C ALA A 185 11.04 -17.47 -4.83
N LEU A 186 10.83 -16.89 -3.65
CA LEU A 186 11.00 -15.47 -3.35
C LEU A 186 12.47 -15.03 -3.17
N LYS A 187 13.45 -15.86 -3.55
CA LYS A 187 14.90 -15.57 -3.50
C LYS A 187 15.41 -15.04 -2.14
N VAL A 188 14.73 -15.40 -1.04
CA VAL A 188 15.08 -14.95 0.32
C VAL A 188 16.38 -15.63 0.76
N VAL A 189 17.46 -14.85 0.87
CA VAL A 189 18.81 -15.34 1.16
C VAL A 189 18.85 -16.04 2.52
N LYS A 190 19.25 -17.32 2.54
CA LYS A 190 19.30 -18.16 3.75
C LYS A 190 20.24 -17.53 4.78
N GLY A 191 19.78 -17.43 6.03
CA GLY A 191 20.51 -16.77 7.12
C GLY A 191 20.17 -15.29 7.35
N THR A 192 19.71 -14.53 6.34
CA THR A 192 19.32 -13.10 6.53
C THR A 192 18.11 -12.91 7.45
N LYS A 193 17.29 -13.95 7.60
CA LYS A 193 16.10 -13.97 8.44
C LYS A 193 15.82 -15.38 8.93
N GLU A 194 15.62 -15.56 10.23
CA GLU A 194 15.16 -16.85 10.77
C GLU A 194 13.68 -17.07 10.43
N LYS A 195 12.79 -16.29 11.06
CA LYS A 195 11.33 -16.33 10.82
C LYS A 195 10.81 -15.02 10.19
N TRP A 196 9.90 -15.12 9.22
CA TRP A 196 9.01 -14.05 8.80
C TRP A 196 7.84 -13.91 9.77
N GLU A 197 7.52 -12.68 10.15
CA GLU A 197 6.41 -12.32 11.05
C GLU A 197 5.59 -11.23 10.36
N ARG A 198 4.26 -11.30 10.40
CA ARG A 198 3.44 -10.30 9.68
C ARG A 198 3.63 -8.89 10.25
N CYS A 199 3.75 -8.79 11.57
CA CYS A 199 3.95 -7.56 12.32
C CYS A 199 4.84 -7.82 13.55
N ARG A 200 6.05 -7.25 13.59
CA ARG A 200 6.98 -7.44 14.71
C ARG A 200 6.70 -6.44 15.83
N TRP A 201 5.62 -6.67 16.59
CA TRP A 201 5.13 -5.80 17.67
C TRP A 201 6.16 -5.48 18.76
N SER A 202 7.12 -6.39 18.98
CA SER A 202 8.23 -6.26 19.92
C SER A 202 9.20 -5.11 19.59
N LEU A 203 9.35 -4.73 18.31
CA LEU A 203 10.23 -3.63 17.93
C LEU A 203 9.69 -2.28 18.41
N ARG A 204 10.58 -1.48 19.02
CA ARG A 204 10.29 -0.10 19.39
C ARG A 204 10.58 0.86 18.21
N VAL A 205 9.63 0.91 17.27
CA VAL A 205 9.60 1.86 16.14
C VAL A 205 9.46 3.31 16.61
N ASN A 206 9.77 4.27 15.73
CA ASN A 206 10.09 5.65 16.06
C ASN A 206 9.32 6.64 15.12
N GLN A 207 8.24 7.31 15.60
CA GLN A 207 7.41 8.39 14.95
C GLN A 207 7.85 9.91 15.13
N ASP A 208 8.74 10.57 14.34
CA ASP A 208 9.03 12.05 14.53
C ASP A 208 7.89 12.89 13.96
N ILE A 209 7.08 12.25 13.11
CA ILE A 209 5.82 12.73 12.55
C ILE A 209 4.79 12.83 13.70
N LYS A 210 5.00 13.80 14.58
CA LYS A 210 4.07 14.19 15.64
C LYS A 210 2.73 14.64 15.04
N SER A 211 2.80 15.38 13.92
CA SER A 211 1.65 15.76 13.08
C SER A 211 1.98 15.61 11.60
N THR A 212 0.96 15.24 10.81
CA THR A 212 1.01 15.16 9.34
C THR A 212 0.63 16.47 8.66
N ILE A 213 0.04 17.41 9.39
CA ILE A 213 -0.57 18.64 8.86
C ILE A 213 0.44 19.47 8.02
N PRO A 214 1.68 19.74 8.47
CA PRO A 214 2.66 20.48 7.66
C PRO A 214 2.96 19.81 6.32
N TYR A 215 3.09 18.48 6.32
CA TYR A 215 3.36 17.70 5.12
C TYR A 215 2.20 17.78 4.12
N HIS A 216 0.96 17.59 4.57
CA HIS A 216 -0.21 17.74 3.69
C HIS A 216 -0.36 19.17 3.15
N MET A 217 -0.10 20.21 3.96
CA MET A 217 -0.17 21.60 3.49
C MET A 217 0.88 21.90 2.41
N ASN A 218 2.15 21.53 2.64
CA ASN A 218 3.23 21.79 1.70
C ASN A 218 3.11 20.93 0.41
N ASN A 219 2.64 19.68 0.50
CA ASN A 219 2.25 18.88 -0.69
C ASN A 219 1.07 19.51 -1.46
N SER A 220 0.10 20.10 -0.74
CA SER A 220 -1.03 20.82 -1.33
C SER A 220 -0.59 22.10 -2.06
N ILE A 221 0.35 22.85 -1.49
CA ILE A 221 0.93 24.07 -2.11
C ILE A 221 1.68 23.73 -3.40
N LYS A 222 2.40 22.60 -3.44
CA LYS A 222 3.00 22.05 -4.68
C LYS A 222 1.96 21.50 -5.68
N GLY A 223 0.67 21.57 -5.36
CA GLY A 223 -0.42 21.26 -6.28
C GLY A 223 -0.72 19.77 -6.49
N TYR A 224 -0.16 18.88 -5.66
CA TYR A 224 -0.35 17.44 -5.76
C TYR A 224 -1.75 16.99 -5.32
N ARG A 225 -2.36 16.07 -6.07
CA ARG A 225 -3.65 15.45 -5.71
C ARG A 225 -3.48 14.52 -4.51
N SER A 226 -4.51 14.39 -3.68
CA SER A 226 -4.52 13.40 -2.59
C SER A 226 -5.87 12.69 -2.45
N LEU A 227 -5.82 11.45 -1.98
CA LEU A 227 -6.98 10.63 -1.64
C LEU A 227 -6.86 10.18 -0.18
N ILE A 228 -7.88 10.46 0.62
CA ILE A 228 -7.97 10.04 2.02
C ILE A 228 -9.16 9.09 2.14
N LEU A 229 -8.92 7.87 2.61
CA LEU A 229 -9.95 6.83 2.74
C LEU A 229 -10.17 6.46 4.20
N SER A 230 -11.40 6.08 4.55
CA SER A 230 -11.72 5.50 5.86
C SER A 230 -12.86 4.49 5.75
N GLY A 231 -12.76 3.35 6.42
CA GLY A 231 -13.92 2.50 6.65
C GLY A 231 -14.89 3.19 7.62
N ASP A 232 -16.20 3.21 7.34
CA ASP A 232 -17.18 3.79 8.26
C ASP A 232 -17.44 2.92 9.51
N HIS A 233 -16.91 1.69 9.55
CA HIS A 233 -16.88 0.80 10.71
C HIS A 233 -15.46 0.66 11.31
N ASP A 234 -14.50 1.51 10.94
CA ASP A 234 -13.22 1.55 11.66
C ASP A 234 -13.39 2.19 13.05
N LEU A 235 -13.05 1.43 14.09
CA LEU A 235 -13.03 1.89 15.48
C LEU A 235 -11.62 2.27 15.97
N ALA A 236 -10.56 1.93 15.22
CA ALA A 236 -9.18 2.28 15.54
C ALA A 236 -8.80 3.67 15.00
N ILE A 237 -9.24 4.04 13.80
CA ILE A 237 -9.20 5.41 13.26
C ILE A 237 -10.58 5.77 12.69
N PRO A 238 -11.56 6.15 13.54
CA PRO A 238 -12.90 6.49 13.08
C PRO A 238 -12.91 7.62 12.05
N PHE A 239 -13.69 7.47 11.00
CA PHE A 239 -13.76 8.46 9.90
C PHE A 239 -14.13 9.89 10.36
N LEU A 240 -14.80 10.03 11.51
CA LEU A 240 -15.09 11.31 12.15
C LEU A 240 -13.82 12.03 12.64
N ALA A 241 -12.84 11.29 13.15
CA ALA A 241 -11.53 11.84 13.52
C ALA A 241 -10.74 12.22 12.26
N THR A 242 -10.85 11.45 11.17
CA THR A 242 -10.31 11.82 9.86
C THR A 242 -10.95 13.11 9.33
N GLN A 243 -12.28 13.28 9.45
CA GLN A 243 -12.98 14.50 9.06
C GLN A 243 -12.51 15.71 9.88
N GLU A 244 -12.34 15.58 11.20
CA GLU A 244 -11.87 16.68 12.05
C GLU A 244 -10.40 17.05 11.75
N TRP A 245 -9.56 16.05 11.49
CA TRP A 245 -8.21 16.28 10.99
C TRP A 245 -8.21 17.02 9.64
N ILE A 246 -9.09 16.68 8.69
CA ILE A 246 -9.20 17.43 7.42
C ILE A 246 -9.70 18.86 7.65
N ARG A 247 -10.66 19.08 8.57
CA ARG A 247 -11.11 20.44 8.96
C ARG A 247 -9.94 21.29 9.47
N SER A 248 -9.02 20.69 10.24
CA SER A 248 -7.82 21.39 10.75
C SER A 248 -6.85 21.85 9.65
N LEU A 249 -6.97 21.35 8.42
CA LEU A 249 -6.20 21.83 7.26
C LEU A 249 -6.77 23.13 6.65
N ASN A 250 -7.98 23.53 7.04
CA ASN A 250 -8.65 24.77 6.63
C ASN A 250 -8.78 24.99 5.10
N PHE A 251 -8.92 23.92 4.32
CA PHE A 251 -9.18 24.01 2.88
C PHE A 251 -10.67 24.17 2.57
N SER A 252 -11.00 25.07 1.64
CA SER A 252 -12.38 25.26 1.15
C SER A 252 -12.93 23.99 0.50
N VAL A 253 -14.17 23.65 0.83
CA VAL A 253 -14.92 22.54 0.20
C VAL A 253 -15.39 22.95 -1.19
N ILE A 254 -15.25 22.06 -2.18
CA ILE A 254 -15.72 22.23 -3.56
C ILE A 254 -17.05 21.47 -3.73
N GLU A 255 -17.04 20.13 -3.67
CA GLU A 255 -18.26 19.32 -3.58
C GLU A 255 -18.55 18.97 -2.12
N LYS A 256 -19.73 19.38 -1.62
CA LYS A 256 -20.19 19.05 -0.26
C LYS A 256 -20.40 17.55 -0.08
N TRP A 257 -20.23 17.09 1.17
CA TRP A 257 -20.50 15.73 1.64
C TRP A 257 -21.77 15.11 1.02
N ARG A 258 -21.56 14.12 0.16
CA ARG A 258 -22.58 13.46 -0.67
C ARG A 258 -22.34 11.95 -0.73
N PRO A 259 -23.35 11.11 -0.99
CA PRO A 259 -23.11 9.70 -1.26
C PRO A 259 -22.29 9.51 -2.55
N TRP A 260 -21.60 8.38 -2.64
CA TRP A 260 -21.04 7.85 -3.87
C TRP A 260 -21.56 6.42 -4.11
N MET A 261 -21.70 6.04 -5.40
CA MET A 261 -22.62 4.96 -5.79
C MET A 261 -21.95 3.84 -6.60
N ILE A 262 -22.39 2.60 -6.33
CA ILE A 262 -22.11 1.38 -7.11
C ILE A 262 -23.46 0.67 -7.32
N HIS A 263 -23.82 0.38 -8.58
CA HIS A 263 -25.06 -0.32 -8.95
C HIS A 263 -26.31 0.22 -8.21
N ASP A 264 -26.48 1.55 -8.23
CA ASP A 264 -27.54 2.32 -7.56
C ASP A 264 -27.65 2.15 -6.03
N ARG A 265 -26.60 1.64 -5.39
CA ARG A 265 -26.47 1.52 -3.93
C ARG A 265 -25.40 2.47 -3.40
N VAL A 266 -25.67 3.04 -2.22
CA VAL A 266 -24.71 3.89 -1.50
C VAL A 266 -23.53 3.03 -1.02
N ALA A 267 -22.40 3.18 -1.70
CA ALA A 267 -21.15 2.50 -1.37
C ALA A 267 -20.34 3.25 -0.28
N GLY A 268 -20.70 4.52 -0.04
CA GLY A 268 -20.18 5.36 1.05
C GLY A 268 -20.48 6.83 0.79
N TYR A 269 -19.69 7.73 1.37
CA TYR A 269 -19.81 9.18 1.20
C TYR A 269 -18.48 9.81 0.77
N THR A 270 -18.51 10.96 0.10
CA THR A 270 -17.33 11.66 -0.40
C THR A 270 -17.49 13.19 -0.29
N GLN A 271 -16.36 13.89 -0.20
CA GLN A 271 -16.24 15.36 -0.22
C GLN A 271 -14.92 15.77 -0.87
N THR A 272 -14.94 16.82 -1.70
CA THR A 272 -13.75 17.33 -2.41
C THR A 272 -13.37 18.73 -1.93
N TYR A 273 -12.08 19.06 -2.01
CA TYR A 273 -11.49 20.27 -1.45
C TYR A 273 -10.61 21.01 -2.46
N ALA A 274 -10.45 22.33 -2.27
CA ALA A 274 -9.78 23.23 -3.21
C ALA A 274 -8.30 22.86 -3.48
N ASN A 275 -7.65 22.16 -2.55
CA ASN A 275 -6.29 21.63 -2.70
C ASN A 275 -6.21 20.32 -3.53
N LYS A 276 -7.27 19.95 -4.28
CA LYS A 276 -7.37 18.68 -5.01
C LYS A 276 -7.34 17.43 -4.10
N MET A 277 -7.72 17.58 -2.82
CA MET A 277 -7.96 16.44 -1.93
C MET A 277 -9.37 15.87 -2.17
N THR A 278 -9.45 14.55 -2.21
CA THR A 278 -10.71 13.79 -2.13
C THR A 278 -10.70 13.03 -0.80
N PHE A 279 -11.75 13.19 0.00
CA PHE A 279 -11.99 12.32 1.16
C PHE A 279 -13.21 11.45 0.89
N ALA A 280 -13.07 10.14 1.08
CA ALA A 280 -14.18 9.19 0.92
C ALA A 280 -14.23 8.15 2.02
N THR A 281 -15.45 7.78 2.42
CA THR A 281 -15.71 6.62 3.28
C THR A 281 -16.19 5.42 2.48
N VAL A 282 -15.97 4.22 3.01
CA VAL A 282 -16.51 2.97 2.46
C VAL A 282 -17.48 2.34 3.46
N LYS A 283 -18.70 2.07 2.99
CA LYS A 283 -19.82 1.56 3.78
C LYS A 283 -19.61 0.09 4.16
N GLY A 284 -19.53 -0.18 5.45
CA GLY A 284 -19.13 -1.48 5.99
C GLY A 284 -17.62 -1.76 5.84
N GLY A 285 -16.81 -0.72 5.62
CA GLY A 285 -15.35 -0.83 5.62
C GLY A 285 -14.79 -0.81 7.04
N GLY A 286 -13.77 -1.63 7.31
CA GLY A 286 -13.01 -1.60 8.57
C GLY A 286 -11.74 -0.76 8.46
N HIS A 287 -10.80 -0.99 9.38
CA HIS A 287 -9.50 -0.31 9.45
C HIS A 287 -8.63 -0.47 8.19
N THR A 288 -8.73 -1.64 7.56
CA THR A 288 -8.31 -1.88 6.16
C THR A 288 -9.56 -2.11 5.33
N LEU A 289 -9.52 -1.77 4.04
CA LEU A 289 -10.61 -2.04 3.10
C LEU A 289 -10.61 -3.50 2.61
N GLU A 290 -9.97 -4.42 3.33
CA GLU A 290 -9.82 -5.83 2.92
C GLU A 290 -11.16 -6.59 2.89
N TYR A 291 -12.18 -6.14 3.64
CA TYR A 291 -13.54 -6.69 3.58
C TYR A 291 -14.41 -6.02 2.51
N LYS A 292 -13.84 -5.07 1.76
CA LYS A 292 -14.50 -4.22 0.76
C LYS A 292 -13.67 -4.10 -0.54
N PRO A 293 -13.28 -5.23 -1.18
CA PRO A 293 -12.36 -5.22 -2.31
C PRO A 293 -13.00 -4.63 -3.58
N GLU A 294 -14.30 -4.79 -3.81
CA GLU A 294 -15.00 -4.18 -4.95
C GLU A 294 -15.02 -2.65 -4.80
N GLU A 295 -15.48 -2.17 -3.65
CA GLU A 295 -15.59 -0.74 -3.35
C GLU A 295 -14.22 -0.04 -3.32
N SER A 296 -13.22 -0.68 -2.71
CA SER A 296 -11.82 -0.20 -2.69
C SER A 296 -11.22 -0.12 -4.10
N SER A 297 -11.44 -1.16 -4.91
CA SER A 297 -10.99 -1.19 -6.30
C SER A 297 -11.68 -0.08 -7.11
N ILE A 298 -13.01 0.07 -7.02
CA ILE A 298 -13.74 1.12 -7.76
C ILE A 298 -13.31 2.54 -7.35
N ILE A 299 -13.04 2.79 -6.06
CA ILE A 299 -12.50 4.08 -5.59
C ILE A 299 -11.14 4.36 -6.22
N PHE A 300 -10.19 3.42 -6.14
CA PHE A 300 -8.85 3.58 -6.71
C PHE A 300 -8.94 3.91 -8.19
N LYS A 301 -9.73 3.11 -8.93
CA LYS A 301 -9.96 3.21 -10.37
C LYS A 301 -10.56 4.56 -10.80
N ARG A 302 -11.61 5.04 -10.12
CA ARG A 302 -12.19 6.36 -10.40
C ARG A 302 -11.20 7.49 -10.08
N TRP A 303 -10.55 7.45 -8.91
CA TRP A 303 -9.67 8.55 -8.50
C TRP A 303 -8.40 8.66 -9.35
N ILE A 304 -7.73 7.56 -9.70
CA ILE A 304 -6.53 7.62 -10.56
C ILE A 304 -6.87 8.21 -11.94
N SER A 305 -8.01 7.82 -12.51
CA SER A 305 -8.63 8.39 -13.73
C SER A 305 -9.01 9.88 -13.63
N GLY A 306 -9.01 10.46 -12.43
CA GLY A 306 -9.62 11.78 -12.19
C GLY A 306 -11.14 11.81 -12.37
N GLN A 307 -11.80 10.64 -12.47
CA GLN A 307 -13.25 10.54 -12.52
C GLN A 307 -13.85 10.82 -11.12
N PRO A 308 -15.01 11.49 -11.03
CA PRO A 308 -15.72 11.66 -9.76
C PRO A 308 -16.09 10.31 -9.12
N LEU A 309 -16.07 10.26 -7.79
CA LEU A 309 -16.65 9.15 -7.01
C LEU A 309 -18.17 9.21 -7.01
#